data_AF-A0A0D3I7B8-F1
#
_entry.id   AF-A0A0D3I7B8-F1
#
_cell.length_a   1.000
_cell.length_b   1.000
_cell.length_c   1.000
_cell.angle_alpha   90.00
_cell.angle_beta   90.00
_cell.angle_gamma   90.00
#
_symmetry.space_group_name_H-M   'P 1'
#
loop_
_entity.id
_entity.type
_entity.pdbx_description
1 polymer ?
#
loop_
_entity_poly.entity_id
_entity_poly.type
_entity_poly.pdbx_seq_one_letter_code
_entity_poly.pdbx_strand_id
1 'polypeptide(L)'
;MVDDNPIGVGIIGAGRIGLVHLEALSSCPDARPVIISNPTLSKAKAAAETYPGMAWTSDDTEVINHPDVDAVWICSPSQASPDSPLRASAAPPIATDLAETIKAAVNLCRAKGVKLMTALQRRFDPNFSRVKRSIAEGTIGETIVVKLCSRDPAPPPLKYVQGGGGIFKDMAIHDLELARCPRVFCLSALCFSFSQAIHDLDMARFLMASEPVATLEVWDQAPYGYDQRAEVLGTKGMMMTDNMHPSTARILSDNQSWVVTGHADMPYDFFMSRYKEAYKQETLAFVRALRRDEPAPCSGRDGLVALIMAIGAGISAEEGRWVRFEEVRSPPYLPTPPHTSPHLPVLPISPHLPTPPHTSRYLPISPVADRAVPAPAPGAAARGHRRHEGVGGGGRDGRRRRRLDQHHARIGHAVGEI
;
A
#
# COMPACT_ATOMS: atom_id res chain seq x y z
N MET A 1 5.60 8.53 37.17
CA MET A 1 4.19 8.98 37.21
C MET A 1 3.92 9.50 35.81
N VAL A 2 2.99 8.89 35.08
CA VAL A 2 2.57 9.42 33.77
C VAL A 2 1.91 10.76 34.09
N ASP A 3 2.35 11.84 33.46
CA ASP A 3 1.70 13.16 33.61
C ASP A 3 0.21 13.00 33.27
N ASP A 4 -0.71 13.45 34.11
CA ASP A 4 -2.15 13.34 33.82
C ASP A 4 -2.60 14.34 32.74
N ASN A 5 -1.73 15.27 32.34
CA ASN A 5 -2.02 16.23 31.27
C ASN A 5 -2.09 15.55 29.89
N PRO A 6 -3.07 15.93 29.04
CA PRO A 6 -3.12 15.51 27.65
C PRO A 6 -1.86 15.95 26.90
N ILE A 7 -1.34 15.06 26.05
CA ILE A 7 -0.16 15.32 25.21
C ILE A 7 -0.46 16.49 24.27
N GLY A 8 0.32 17.55 24.38
CA GLY A 8 0.29 18.68 23.46
C GLY A 8 0.86 18.31 22.10
N VAL A 9 0.05 18.43 21.05
CA VAL A 9 0.45 18.06 19.69
C VAL A 9 0.57 19.28 18.78
N GLY A 10 1.77 19.48 18.24
CA GLY A 10 2.05 20.41 17.16
C GLY A 10 1.86 19.73 15.79
N ILE A 11 1.32 20.44 14.80
CA ILE A 11 1.09 19.90 13.46
C ILE A 11 1.80 20.78 12.42
N ILE A 12 2.71 20.19 11.66
CA ILE A 12 3.38 20.86 10.54
C ILE A 12 2.67 20.44 9.26
N GLY A 13 1.91 21.38 8.67
CA GLY A 13 1.19 21.17 7.41
C GLY A 13 -0.32 21.03 7.57
N ALA A 14 -1.05 22.13 7.40
CA ALA A 14 -2.53 22.15 7.27
C ALA A 14 -3.06 21.67 5.89
N GLY A 15 -2.55 20.54 5.40
CA GLY A 15 -3.06 19.86 4.19
C GLY A 15 -4.06 18.74 4.52
N ARG A 16 -4.50 17.98 3.51
CA ARG A 16 -5.44 16.85 3.69
C ARG A 16 -5.04 15.90 4.83
N ILE A 17 -3.75 15.55 4.89
CA ILE A 17 -3.21 14.65 5.92
C ILE A 17 -3.18 15.31 7.31
N GLY A 18 -2.72 16.56 7.41
CA GLY A 18 -2.73 17.28 8.68
C GLY A 18 -4.15 17.45 9.25
N LEU A 19 -5.13 17.72 8.39
CA LEU A 19 -6.53 17.88 8.80
C LEU A 19 -7.16 16.57 9.29
N VAL A 20 -6.85 15.41 8.70
CA VAL A 20 -7.39 14.13 9.21
C VAL A 20 -6.76 13.72 10.53
N HIS A 21 -5.48 14.00 10.74
CA HIS A 21 -4.85 13.79 12.04
C HIS A 21 -5.41 14.75 13.09
N LEU A 22 -5.62 16.01 12.73
CA LEU A 22 -6.26 17.00 13.59
C LEU A 22 -7.68 16.55 14.00
N GLU A 23 -8.49 16.09 13.05
CA GLU A 23 -9.82 15.49 13.32
C GLU A 23 -9.71 14.30 14.28
N ALA A 24 -8.74 13.41 14.08
CA ALA A 24 -8.51 12.26 14.94
C ALA A 24 -8.09 12.66 16.38
N LEU A 25 -7.20 13.64 16.52
CA LEU A 25 -6.74 14.17 17.81
C LEU A 25 -7.89 14.78 18.61
N SER A 26 -8.84 15.42 17.92
CA SER A 26 -10.04 16.01 18.53
C SER A 26 -10.90 15.01 19.30
N SER A 27 -10.85 13.76 18.86
CA SER A 27 -11.60 12.66 19.46
C SER A 27 -10.76 11.88 20.47
N CYS A 28 -9.53 12.32 20.76
CA CYS A 28 -8.58 11.65 21.64
C CYS A 28 -8.44 12.42 22.97
N PRO A 29 -8.96 11.92 24.09
CA PRO A 29 -8.87 12.64 25.37
C PRO A 29 -7.43 12.74 25.91
N ASP A 30 -6.53 11.86 25.45
CA ASP A 30 -5.14 11.81 25.87
C ASP A 30 -4.22 12.77 25.10
N ALA A 31 -4.75 13.53 24.14
CA ALA A 31 -3.99 14.50 23.35
C ALA A 31 -4.80 15.77 23.06
N ARG A 32 -4.12 16.89 22.87
CA ARG A 32 -4.74 18.16 22.49
C ARG A 32 -3.92 18.84 21.39
N PRO A 33 -4.55 19.37 20.33
CA PRO A 33 -3.86 20.20 19.35
C PRO A 33 -3.39 21.52 19.99
N VAL A 34 -2.15 21.93 19.71
CA VAL A 34 -1.51 23.11 20.33
C VAL A 34 -1.30 24.20 19.30
N ILE A 35 -0.63 23.87 18.21
CA ILE A 35 -0.24 24.81 17.16
C ILE A 35 -0.18 24.09 15.81
N ILE A 36 -0.62 24.75 14.75
CA ILE A 36 -0.54 24.24 13.38
C ILE A 36 0.19 25.21 12.45
N SER A 37 1.11 24.70 11.63
CA SER A 37 1.78 25.49 10.60
C SER A 37 1.34 25.17 9.18
N ASN A 38 1.36 26.19 8.32
CA ASN A 38 1.30 26.04 6.88
C ASN A 38 1.93 27.27 6.21
N PRO A 39 2.82 27.12 5.21
CA PRO A 39 3.36 28.26 4.46
C PRO A 39 2.26 29.16 3.87
N THR A 40 1.11 28.57 3.52
CA THR A 40 -0.12 29.33 3.23
C THR A 40 -0.86 29.62 4.52
N LEU A 41 -0.58 30.77 5.14
CA LEU A 41 -1.10 31.16 6.46
C LEU A 41 -2.63 31.04 6.60
N SER A 42 -3.38 31.35 5.55
CA SER A 42 -4.85 31.21 5.56
C SER A 42 -5.32 29.77 5.77
N LYS A 43 -4.55 28.76 5.35
CA LYS A 43 -4.87 27.35 5.62
C LYS A 43 -4.61 26.98 7.08
N ALA A 44 -3.51 27.46 7.66
CA ALA A 44 -3.22 27.25 9.08
C ALA A 44 -4.29 27.89 9.96
N LYS A 45 -4.67 29.13 9.64
CA LYS A 45 -5.75 29.85 10.34
C LYS A 45 -7.08 29.12 10.24
N ALA A 46 -7.50 28.71 9.03
CA ALA A 46 -8.75 27.97 8.84
C ALA A 46 -8.77 26.64 9.62
N ALA A 47 -7.63 25.94 9.73
CA ALA A 47 -7.52 24.73 10.53
C ALA A 47 -7.53 25.01 12.05
N ALA A 48 -7.04 26.17 12.50
CA ALA A 48 -7.13 26.60 13.89
C ALA A 48 -8.54 27.02 14.30
N GLU A 49 -9.32 27.59 13.38
CA GLU A 49 -10.71 27.99 13.66
C GLU A 49 -11.61 26.80 14.05
N THR A 50 -11.28 25.58 13.61
CA THR A 50 -12.01 24.37 14.01
C THR A 50 -11.69 23.91 15.44
N TYR A 51 -10.68 24.48 16.11
CA TYR A 51 -10.21 24.10 17.45
C TYR A 51 -9.96 25.30 18.35
N PRO A 52 -10.90 25.63 19.25
CA PRO A 52 -10.73 26.72 20.19
C PRO A 52 -9.42 26.59 20.99
N GLY A 53 -8.58 27.64 20.95
CA GLY A 53 -7.31 27.70 21.67
C GLY A 53 -6.10 27.14 20.93
N MET A 54 -6.26 26.59 19.72
CA MET A 54 -5.11 26.18 18.89
C MET A 54 -4.46 27.40 18.23
N ALA A 55 -3.14 27.56 18.41
CA ALA A 55 -2.35 28.57 17.72
C ALA A 55 -2.12 28.20 16.24
N TRP A 56 -1.73 29.18 15.43
CA TRP A 56 -1.40 28.96 14.02
C TRP A 56 -0.23 29.83 13.59
N THR A 57 0.55 29.34 12.64
CA THR A 57 1.74 30.03 12.14
C THR A 57 2.05 29.63 10.70
N SER A 58 2.94 30.38 10.04
CA SER A 58 3.57 29.96 8.78
C SER A 58 4.91 29.26 8.98
N ASP A 59 5.49 29.31 10.19
CA ASP A 59 6.82 28.78 10.50
C ASP A 59 6.72 27.41 11.20
N ASP A 60 7.42 26.41 10.67
CA ASP A 60 7.48 25.08 11.28
C ASP A 60 8.35 25.06 12.55
N THR A 61 9.33 25.97 12.65
CA THR A 61 10.22 26.09 13.80
C THR A 61 9.47 26.58 15.05
N GLU A 62 8.47 27.44 14.86
CA GLU A 62 7.57 27.86 15.95
C GLU A 62 6.74 26.69 16.49
N VAL A 63 6.35 25.72 15.66
CA VAL A 63 5.65 24.50 16.10
C VAL A 63 6.56 23.63 16.96
N ILE A 64 7.79 23.41 16.51
CA ILE A 64 8.77 22.54 17.20
C ILE A 64 9.16 23.12 18.56
N ASN A 65 9.34 24.44 18.63
CA ASN A 65 9.84 25.11 19.83
C ASN A 65 8.72 25.60 20.76
N HIS A 66 7.46 25.33 20.44
CA HIS A 66 6.35 25.77 21.27
C HIS A 66 6.39 25.07 22.64
N PRO A 67 6.33 25.81 23.77
CA PRO A 67 6.56 25.25 25.10
C PRO A 67 5.51 24.20 25.51
N ASP A 68 4.30 24.30 24.96
CA ASP A 68 3.20 23.37 25.23
C ASP A 68 3.12 22.17 24.26
N VAL A 69 4.13 21.98 23.37
CA VAL A 69 4.18 20.86 22.41
C VAL A 69 5.09 19.74 22.93
N ASP A 70 4.50 18.56 23.10
CA ASP A 70 5.18 17.32 23.51
C ASP A 70 5.52 16.43 22.31
N ALA A 71 4.73 16.51 21.24
CA ALA A 71 4.89 15.70 20.04
C ALA A 71 4.50 16.46 18.77
N VAL A 72 5.15 16.14 17.65
CA VAL A 72 4.97 16.85 16.37
C VAL A 72 4.54 15.88 15.28
N TRP A 73 3.43 16.20 14.61
CA TRP A 73 2.97 15.51 13.41
C TRP A 73 3.46 16.26 12.18
N ILE A 74 4.22 15.60 11.32
CA ILE A 74 4.76 16.21 10.11
C ILE A 74 3.94 15.72 8.92
N CYS A 75 3.08 16.60 8.44
CA CYS A 75 2.11 16.38 7.38
C CYS A 75 2.33 17.33 6.18
N SER A 76 3.47 18.00 6.13
CA SER A 76 3.92 18.76 4.98
C SER A 76 4.26 17.83 3.80
N PRO A 77 4.14 18.30 2.55
CA PRO A 77 4.64 17.54 1.40
C PRO A 77 6.10 17.16 1.58
N SER A 78 6.50 15.98 1.12
CA SER A 78 7.88 15.44 1.24
C SER A 78 8.96 16.33 0.59
N GLN A 79 8.53 17.26 -0.26
CA GLN A 79 9.34 18.24 -1.01
C GLN A 79 9.51 19.58 -0.27
N ALA A 80 8.81 19.80 0.85
CA ALA A 80 8.90 21.06 1.59
C ALA A 80 10.23 21.14 2.37
N SER A 81 10.95 22.25 2.17
CA SER A 81 12.23 22.67 2.79
C SER A 81 13.33 21.61 2.93
N PRO A 82 14.38 21.62 2.07
CA PRO A 82 15.47 20.64 2.12
C PRO A 82 16.35 20.72 3.39
N ASP A 83 16.30 21.82 4.13
CA ASP A 83 17.19 22.09 5.29
C ASP A 83 16.59 21.70 6.65
N SER A 84 15.35 21.20 6.70
CA SER A 84 14.69 20.87 7.97
C SER A 84 15.15 19.51 8.51
N PRO A 85 15.68 19.43 9.75
CA PRO A 85 16.02 18.15 10.40
C PRO A 85 14.81 17.23 10.60
N LEU A 86 13.58 17.72 10.34
CA LEU A 86 12.30 17.01 10.36
C LEU A 86 12.00 16.16 9.12
N ARG A 87 12.78 16.26 8.03
CA ARG A 87 12.68 15.35 6.85
C ARG A 87 12.73 13.87 7.25
N ALA A 88 13.40 13.65 8.36
CA ALA A 88 13.54 12.47 9.16
C ALA A 88 12.27 11.67 9.51
N SER A 89 11.17 12.37 9.77
CA SER A 89 10.11 11.85 10.63
C SER A 89 8.69 11.97 10.09
N ALA A 90 8.55 12.46 8.86
CA ALA A 90 7.28 12.57 8.16
C ALA A 90 6.91 11.28 7.42
N ALA A 91 5.61 11.08 7.18
CA ALA A 91 4.97 10.08 6.33
C ALA A 91 5.80 9.63 5.09
N PRO A 92 5.62 8.38 4.57
CA PRO A 92 6.55 7.71 3.65
C PRO A 92 7.10 8.66 2.56
N PRO A 93 8.38 9.07 2.65
CA PRO A 93 8.82 10.20 1.85
C PRO A 93 9.38 9.74 0.51
N ILE A 94 8.65 10.17 -0.50
CA ILE A 94 9.12 10.56 -1.80
C ILE A 94 10.27 11.57 -1.67
N ALA A 95 11.51 11.10 -1.73
CA ALA A 95 12.66 11.86 -2.19
C ALA A 95 13.76 10.90 -2.66
N THR A 96 14.47 11.30 -3.70
CA THR A 96 15.28 10.39 -4.51
C THR A 96 16.62 9.97 -3.91
N ASP A 97 17.11 10.69 -2.89
CA ASP A 97 18.41 10.43 -2.22
C ASP A 97 18.27 10.14 -0.69
N LEU A 98 17.08 9.74 -0.21
CA LEU A 98 16.69 9.89 1.20
C LEU A 98 16.98 8.70 2.14
N ALA A 99 17.45 7.54 1.67
CA ALA A 99 17.64 6.39 2.57
C ALA A 99 18.64 6.73 3.71
N GLU A 100 19.75 7.41 3.40
CA GLU A 100 20.70 7.84 4.43
C GLU A 100 20.17 8.99 5.28
N THR A 101 19.33 9.88 4.75
CA THR A 101 18.69 10.95 5.53
C THR A 101 17.67 10.39 6.52
N ILE A 102 16.83 9.42 6.12
CA ILE A 102 15.91 8.71 7.03
C ILE A 102 16.68 7.83 8.01
N LYS A 103 17.82 7.27 7.62
CA LYS A 103 18.68 6.55 8.55
C LYS A 103 19.31 7.49 9.57
N ALA A 104 19.80 8.66 9.16
CA ALA A 104 20.34 9.69 10.03
C ALA A 104 19.29 10.18 11.03
N ALA A 105 18.07 10.39 10.55
CA ALA A 105 16.90 10.68 11.35
C ALA A 105 16.59 9.65 12.43
N VAL A 106 16.45 8.39 12.03
CA VAL A 106 16.20 7.27 12.95
C VAL A 106 17.31 7.20 14.00
N ASN A 107 18.56 7.34 13.58
CA ASN A 107 19.71 7.35 14.47
C ASN A 107 19.70 8.55 15.43
N LEU A 108 19.31 9.74 14.97
CA LEU A 108 19.22 10.95 15.79
C LEU A 108 18.10 10.83 16.83
N CYS A 109 16.90 10.41 16.43
CA CYS A 109 15.79 10.17 17.34
C CYS A 109 16.17 9.13 18.40
N ARG A 110 16.82 8.03 18.00
CA ARG A 110 17.36 7.02 18.92
C ARG A 110 18.37 7.62 19.89
N ALA A 111 19.34 8.39 19.40
CA ALA A 111 20.37 9.03 20.23
C ALA A 111 19.80 10.04 21.23
N LYS A 112 18.70 10.73 20.85
CA LYS A 112 17.99 11.69 21.71
C LYS A 112 16.91 11.07 22.60
N GLY A 113 16.64 9.76 22.48
CA GLY A 113 15.56 9.10 23.22
C GLY A 113 14.15 9.53 22.80
N VAL A 114 13.99 10.09 21.59
CA VAL A 114 12.70 10.56 21.07
C VAL A 114 12.03 9.45 20.25
N LYS A 115 10.74 9.22 20.47
CA LYS A 115 9.97 8.25 19.69
C LYS A 115 9.74 8.77 18.27
N LEU A 116 10.02 7.91 17.29
CA LEU A 116 9.79 8.19 15.87
C LEU A 116 8.83 7.15 15.28
N MET A 117 7.68 7.63 14.78
CA MET A 117 6.71 6.82 14.07
C MET A 117 6.61 7.22 12.58
N THR A 118 6.67 6.24 11.68
CA THR A 118 6.31 6.46 10.27
C THR A 118 4.84 6.15 10.05
N ALA A 119 4.12 7.07 9.39
CA ALA A 119 2.70 6.95 9.06
C ALA A 119 2.43 5.93 7.94
N LEU A 120 2.46 4.64 8.29
CA LEU A 120 2.08 3.51 7.43
C LEU A 120 0.65 3.06 7.79
N GLN A 121 -0.28 3.98 7.60
CA GLN A 121 -1.71 3.91 7.87
C GLN A 121 -2.40 2.57 7.54
N ARG A 122 -2.00 1.86 6.47
CA ARG A 122 -2.62 0.59 6.08
C ARG A 122 -2.42 -0.49 7.15
N ARG A 123 -1.39 -0.39 7.99
CA ARG A 123 -1.24 -1.25 9.19
C ARG A 123 -2.37 -1.08 10.21
N PHE A 124 -3.04 0.07 10.19
CA PHE A 124 -4.12 0.46 11.10
C PHE A 124 -5.51 0.38 10.46
N ASP A 125 -5.57 0.02 9.17
CA ASP A 125 -6.83 -0.35 8.53
C ASP A 125 -7.44 -1.57 9.24
N PRO A 126 -8.74 -1.55 9.60
CA PRO A 126 -9.37 -2.67 10.32
C PRO A 126 -9.30 -4.01 9.57
N ASN A 127 -9.40 -3.99 8.23
CA ASN A 127 -9.38 -5.21 7.41
C ASN A 127 -7.97 -5.79 7.33
N PHE A 128 -6.97 -4.97 7.02
CA PHE A 128 -5.56 -5.42 7.01
C PHE A 128 -5.08 -5.81 8.41
N SER A 129 -5.51 -5.09 9.45
CA SER A 129 -5.24 -5.45 10.86
C SER A 129 -5.81 -6.82 11.21
N ARG A 130 -7.02 -7.14 10.72
CA ARG A 130 -7.64 -8.46 10.94
C ARG A 130 -6.85 -9.56 10.22
N VAL A 131 -6.42 -9.33 8.97
CA VAL A 131 -5.55 -10.27 8.23
C VAL A 131 -4.26 -10.52 9.01
N LYS A 132 -3.54 -9.46 9.40
CA LYS A 132 -2.29 -9.56 10.18
C LYS A 132 -2.47 -10.34 11.47
N ARG A 133 -3.52 -10.04 12.24
CA ARG A 133 -3.83 -10.76 13.49
C ARG A 133 -4.09 -12.24 13.23
N SER A 134 -4.84 -12.56 12.19
CA SER A 134 -5.22 -13.93 11.86
C SER A 134 -4.03 -14.75 11.34
N ILE A 135 -3.05 -14.11 10.68
CA ILE A 135 -1.74 -14.72 10.38
C ILE A 135 -1.01 -15.04 11.69
N ALA A 136 -0.93 -14.08 12.62
CA ALA A 136 -0.25 -14.27 13.90
C ALA A 136 -0.90 -15.37 14.77
N GLU A 137 -2.23 -15.51 14.70
CA GLU A 137 -3.01 -16.57 15.37
C GLU A 137 -2.88 -17.94 14.68
N GLY A 138 -2.28 -18.03 13.49
CA GLY A 138 -2.11 -19.28 12.75
C GLY A 138 -3.39 -19.81 12.09
N THR A 139 -4.41 -18.96 11.92
CA THR A 139 -5.75 -19.33 11.42
C THR A 139 -5.69 -20.03 10.05
N ILE A 140 -4.79 -19.61 9.16
CA ILE A 140 -4.60 -20.21 7.83
C ILE A 140 -3.38 -21.15 7.76
N GLY A 141 -2.77 -21.51 8.89
CA GLY A 141 -1.51 -22.24 8.93
C GLY A 141 -0.32 -21.38 8.51
N GLU A 142 0.68 -22.00 7.88
CA GLU A 142 1.86 -21.30 7.37
C GLU A 142 1.48 -20.53 6.10
N THR A 143 1.86 -19.25 6.02
CA THR A 143 1.60 -18.42 4.83
C THR A 143 2.46 -18.89 3.65
N ILE A 144 1.84 -19.06 2.49
CA ILE A 144 2.45 -19.53 1.24
C ILE A 144 2.53 -18.41 0.22
N VAL A 145 1.43 -17.68 0.01
CA VAL A 145 1.33 -16.61 -1.01
C VAL A 145 0.63 -15.39 -0.43
N VAL A 146 1.14 -14.21 -0.77
CA VAL A 146 0.49 -12.91 -0.56
C VAL A 146 0.24 -12.25 -1.91
N LYS A 147 -0.99 -11.79 -2.15
CA LYS A 147 -1.32 -10.96 -3.32
C LYS A 147 -1.90 -9.65 -2.85
N LEU A 148 -1.34 -8.53 -3.30
CA LEU A 148 -1.88 -7.20 -3.05
C LEU A 148 -2.22 -6.52 -4.37
N CYS A 149 -3.34 -5.82 -4.38
CA CYS A 149 -3.82 -5.02 -5.50
C CYS A 149 -4.15 -3.63 -4.96
N SER A 150 -3.46 -2.62 -5.47
CA SER A 150 -3.73 -1.21 -5.19
C SER A 150 -3.97 -0.48 -6.50
N ARG A 151 -5.16 0.05 -6.72
CA ARG A 151 -5.43 0.85 -7.90
C ARG A 151 -6.15 2.13 -7.50
N ASP A 152 -5.58 3.25 -7.90
CA ASP A 152 -6.12 4.56 -7.60
C ASP A 152 -7.00 5.04 -8.78
N PRO A 153 -8.06 5.82 -8.55
CA PRO A 153 -9.01 6.15 -9.62
C PRO A 153 -8.45 7.08 -10.69
N ALA A 154 -7.51 7.93 -10.29
CA ALA A 154 -6.88 8.91 -11.13
C ALA A 154 -5.48 9.26 -10.57
N PRO A 155 -4.55 9.65 -11.45
CA PRO A 155 -3.21 10.01 -11.04
C PRO A 155 -3.22 11.32 -10.25
N PRO A 156 -2.25 11.55 -9.36
CA PRO A 156 -2.11 12.82 -8.68
C PRO A 156 -1.78 13.97 -9.66
N PRO A 157 -2.01 15.24 -9.27
CA PRO A 157 -1.71 16.39 -10.14
C PRO A 157 -0.25 16.41 -10.59
N LEU A 158 0.01 16.79 -11.85
CA LEU A 158 1.36 16.76 -12.44
C LEU A 158 2.44 17.44 -11.58
N LYS A 159 2.12 18.62 -11.00
CA LYS A 159 3.02 19.35 -10.09
C LYS A 159 3.49 18.51 -8.90
N TYR A 160 2.64 17.63 -8.38
CA TYR A 160 2.99 16.73 -7.28
C TYR A 160 4.00 15.68 -7.73
N VAL A 161 3.78 15.10 -8.91
CA VAL A 161 4.63 14.02 -9.42
C VAL A 161 6.01 14.50 -9.87
N GLN A 162 6.08 15.70 -10.43
CA GLN A 162 7.35 16.33 -10.82
C GLN A 162 8.32 16.48 -9.65
N GLY A 163 7.84 16.59 -8.41
CA GLY A 163 8.72 16.66 -7.25
C GLY A 163 9.17 15.30 -6.70
N GLY A 164 9.03 14.23 -7.49
CA GLY A 164 10.03 13.16 -7.52
C GLY A 164 9.77 11.98 -6.60
N GLY A 165 8.71 11.20 -6.87
CA GLY A 165 8.40 9.94 -6.19
C GLY A 165 8.02 8.78 -7.09
N GLY A 166 7.31 9.08 -8.17
CA GLY A 166 6.79 8.08 -9.08
C GLY A 166 5.87 7.07 -8.39
N ILE A 167 5.42 6.11 -9.19
CA ILE A 167 4.50 5.06 -8.72
C ILE A 167 5.09 4.21 -7.58
N PHE A 168 6.41 4.08 -7.49
CA PHE A 168 7.05 3.25 -6.47
C PHE A 168 7.03 3.86 -5.07
N LYS A 169 7.37 5.15 -4.94
CA LYS A 169 7.53 5.80 -3.62
C LYS A 169 6.24 6.44 -3.12
N ASP A 170 5.31 6.78 -4.00
CA ASP A 170 4.00 7.33 -3.62
C ASP A 170 2.97 6.22 -3.38
N MET A 171 2.93 5.24 -4.27
CA MET A 171 1.84 4.26 -4.31
C MET A 171 2.29 2.87 -3.83
N ALA A 172 3.29 2.28 -4.51
CA ALA A 172 3.72 0.90 -4.23
C ALA A 172 4.39 0.74 -2.86
N ILE A 173 4.92 1.81 -2.27
CA ILE A 173 5.58 1.78 -0.95
C ILE A 173 4.68 1.15 0.12
N HIS A 174 3.37 1.40 0.06
CA HIS A 174 2.42 0.85 1.02
C HIS A 174 2.24 -0.67 0.85
N ASP A 175 2.23 -1.17 -0.39
CA ASP A 175 2.10 -2.61 -0.66
C ASP A 175 3.41 -3.35 -0.38
N LEU A 176 4.54 -2.75 -0.76
CA LEU A 176 5.87 -3.27 -0.45
C LEU A 176 6.06 -3.41 1.06
N GLU A 177 5.58 -2.42 1.82
CA GLU A 177 5.57 -2.46 3.28
C GLU A 177 4.68 -3.58 3.82
N LEU A 178 3.42 -3.68 3.38
CA LEU A 178 2.48 -4.72 3.84
C LEU A 178 2.96 -6.13 3.51
N ALA A 179 3.62 -6.31 2.37
CA ALA A 179 4.12 -7.59 1.90
C ALA A 179 5.50 -7.96 2.48
N ARG A 180 6.08 -7.11 3.34
CA ARG A 180 7.34 -7.40 4.03
C ARG A 180 7.22 -8.65 4.90
N CYS A 181 8.16 -9.58 4.71
CA CYS A 181 8.34 -10.73 5.59
C CYS A 181 9.83 -10.87 6.02
N PRO A 182 10.17 -11.77 6.95
CA PRO A 182 11.56 -11.98 7.36
C PRO A 182 12.49 -12.46 6.24
N ARG A 183 11.94 -13.05 5.17
CA ARG A 183 12.68 -13.68 4.08
C ARG A 183 12.27 -13.07 2.73
N VAL A 184 12.54 -11.77 2.52
CA VAL A 184 12.41 -11.11 1.21
C VAL A 184 13.80 -10.75 0.71
N PHE A 185 14.19 -11.28 -0.45
CA PHE A 185 15.57 -11.24 -0.94
C PHE A 185 15.76 -10.31 -2.13
N CYS A 186 14.87 -10.42 -3.11
CA CYS A 186 14.87 -9.58 -4.30
C CYS A 186 13.46 -9.38 -4.84
N LEU A 187 13.30 -8.33 -5.64
CA LEU A 187 12.10 -8.08 -6.41
C LEU A 187 12.44 -7.97 -7.89
N SER A 188 11.42 -8.21 -8.71
CA SER A 188 11.36 -7.80 -10.11
C SER A 188 10.14 -6.90 -10.29
N ALA A 189 10.32 -5.74 -10.90
CA ALA A 189 9.24 -4.84 -11.30
C ALA A 189 9.04 -4.93 -12.82
N LEU A 190 7.80 -5.11 -13.25
CA LEU A 190 7.38 -4.98 -14.65
C LEU A 190 6.44 -3.79 -14.74
N CYS A 191 6.80 -2.81 -15.56
CA CYS A 191 6.10 -1.54 -15.62
C CYS A 191 5.56 -1.26 -17.01
N PHE A 192 4.42 -0.60 -17.05
CA PHE A 192 3.75 -0.21 -18.27
C PHE A 192 3.31 1.24 -18.15
N SER A 193 3.17 1.89 -19.30
CA SER A 193 2.51 3.18 -19.43
C SER A 193 1.36 3.02 -20.41
N PHE A 194 0.15 3.31 -19.95
CA PHE A 194 -1.07 3.31 -20.77
C PHE A 194 -1.52 4.73 -21.11
N SER A 195 -1.04 5.75 -20.39
CA SER A 195 -1.32 7.16 -20.60
C SER A 195 -0.08 7.93 -21.08
N GLN A 196 -0.23 8.67 -22.18
CA GLN A 196 0.83 9.57 -22.68
C GLN A 196 0.88 10.92 -21.96
N ALA A 197 -0.07 11.22 -21.06
CA ALA A 197 -0.37 12.60 -20.70
C ALA A 197 0.23 13.08 -19.37
N ILE A 198 0.61 12.18 -18.45
CA ILE A 198 0.89 12.59 -17.06
C ILE A 198 2.20 11.98 -16.51
N HIS A 199 2.57 10.73 -16.85
CA HIS A 199 3.77 10.03 -16.31
C HIS A 199 4.46 9.11 -17.34
N ASP A 200 5.76 8.83 -17.15
CA ASP A 200 6.47 7.79 -17.92
C ASP A 200 6.01 6.37 -17.54
N LEU A 201 5.49 6.15 -16.33
CA LEU A 201 4.95 4.87 -15.85
C LEU A 201 3.69 5.10 -15.00
N ASP A 202 2.59 4.43 -15.32
CA ASP A 202 1.30 4.52 -14.61
C ASP A 202 0.84 3.19 -14.00
N MET A 203 1.45 2.07 -14.41
CA MET A 203 1.21 0.73 -13.86
C MET A 203 2.52 0.01 -13.51
N ALA A 204 2.53 -0.70 -12.40
CA ALA A 204 3.61 -1.63 -12.07
C ALA A 204 3.09 -2.93 -11.46
N ARG A 205 3.71 -4.04 -11.85
CA ARG A 205 3.53 -5.35 -11.23
C ARG A 205 4.84 -5.80 -10.64
N PHE A 206 4.78 -6.38 -9.46
CA PHE A 206 5.95 -6.83 -8.72
C PHE A 206 5.83 -8.32 -8.44
N LEU A 207 6.92 -9.02 -8.68
CA LEU A 207 7.13 -10.35 -8.12
C LEU A 207 8.27 -10.26 -7.12
N MET A 208 7.99 -10.62 -5.86
CA MET A 208 9.00 -10.65 -4.81
C MET A 208 9.41 -12.09 -4.54
N ALA A 209 10.69 -12.39 -4.73
CA ALA A 209 11.28 -13.65 -4.30
C ALA A 209 11.39 -13.60 -2.77
N SER A 210 10.35 -14.16 -2.13
CA SER A 210 10.14 -14.10 -0.70
C SER A 210 9.51 -15.39 -0.19
N GLU A 211 9.59 -15.61 1.12
CA GLU A 211 8.88 -16.70 1.79
C GLU A 211 8.02 -16.09 2.91
N PRO A 212 6.70 -15.91 2.70
CA PRO A 212 5.88 -16.34 1.55
C PRO A 212 6.17 -15.58 0.26
N VAL A 213 5.82 -16.17 -0.91
CA VAL A 213 5.94 -15.49 -2.21
C VAL A 213 4.91 -14.37 -2.28
N ALA A 214 5.32 -13.18 -2.70
CA ALA A 214 4.41 -12.04 -2.82
C ALA A 214 4.31 -11.51 -4.26
N THR A 215 3.09 -11.23 -4.70
CA THR A 215 2.79 -10.54 -5.96
C THR A 215 2.01 -9.28 -5.68
N LEU A 216 2.46 -8.15 -6.22
CA LEU A 216 1.85 -6.85 -6.00
C LEU A 216 1.47 -6.24 -7.35
N GLU A 217 0.34 -5.54 -7.41
CA GLU A 217 -0.06 -4.77 -8.58
C GLU A 217 -0.47 -3.37 -8.15
N VAL A 218 0.11 -2.37 -8.81
CA VAL A 218 -0.26 -0.95 -8.65
C VAL A 218 -0.66 -0.34 -9.98
N TRP A 219 -1.72 0.48 -9.98
CA TRP A 219 -2.14 1.25 -11.15
C TRP A 219 -2.88 2.52 -10.77
N ASP A 220 -2.49 3.67 -11.27
CA ASP A 220 -3.06 4.96 -10.82
C ASP A 220 -4.31 5.43 -11.58
N GLN A 221 -4.90 4.57 -12.43
CA GLN A 221 -6.03 4.92 -13.31
C GLN A 221 -7.15 3.89 -13.35
N ALA A 222 -7.61 3.37 -12.21
CA ALA A 222 -8.79 2.51 -12.13
C ALA A 222 -10.11 3.31 -12.23
N PRO A 223 -10.77 3.40 -13.41
CA PRO A 223 -11.94 4.26 -13.59
C PRO A 223 -13.16 3.83 -12.75
N TYR A 224 -13.07 2.67 -12.10
CA TYR A 224 -14.10 2.07 -11.27
C TYR A 224 -13.89 2.32 -9.76
N GLY A 225 -12.96 3.18 -9.36
CA GLY A 225 -12.77 3.55 -7.96
C GLY A 225 -11.53 2.93 -7.30
N TYR A 226 -11.41 3.13 -6.00
CA TYR A 226 -10.22 2.84 -5.20
C TYR A 226 -10.17 1.34 -4.86
N ASP A 227 -9.34 0.59 -5.59
CA ASP A 227 -9.23 -0.88 -5.50
C ASP A 227 -8.06 -1.27 -4.60
N GLN A 228 -8.33 -1.77 -3.38
CA GLN A 228 -7.34 -2.08 -2.36
C GLN A 228 -7.63 -3.44 -1.74
N ARG A 229 -7.22 -4.50 -2.44
CA ARG A 229 -7.51 -5.89 -2.08
C ARG A 229 -6.27 -6.64 -1.66
N ALA A 230 -6.45 -7.58 -0.75
CA ALA A 230 -5.42 -8.53 -0.33
C ALA A 230 -5.96 -9.95 -0.40
N GLU A 231 -5.10 -10.90 -0.77
CA GLU A 231 -5.32 -12.33 -0.67
C GLU A 231 -4.10 -12.96 0.01
N VAL A 232 -4.32 -13.77 1.04
CA VAL A 232 -3.26 -14.48 1.75
C VAL A 232 -3.61 -15.96 1.80
N LEU A 233 -2.86 -16.76 1.05
CA LEU A 233 -2.98 -18.22 1.04
C LEU A 233 -2.05 -18.82 2.09
N GLY A 234 -2.55 -19.77 2.87
CA GLY A 234 -1.78 -20.58 3.79
C GLY A 234 -2.08 -22.06 3.68
N THR A 235 -1.32 -22.88 4.42
CA THR A 235 -1.41 -24.35 4.36
C THR A 235 -2.74 -24.93 4.82
N LYS A 236 -3.56 -24.15 5.55
CA LYS A 236 -4.85 -24.58 6.11
C LYS A 236 -6.05 -23.75 5.64
N GLY A 237 -5.82 -22.75 4.80
CA GLY A 237 -6.91 -21.88 4.33
C GLY A 237 -6.41 -20.62 3.63
N MET A 238 -7.32 -19.70 3.39
CA MET A 238 -7.04 -18.43 2.73
C MET A 238 -7.84 -17.32 3.40
N MET A 239 -7.26 -16.12 3.44
CA MET A 239 -7.95 -14.89 3.83
C MET A 239 -7.96 -13.92 2.67
N MET A 240 -9.00 -13.09 2.59
CA MET A 240 -9.08 -12.04 1.59
C MET A 240 -9.73 -10.78 2.19
N THR A 241 -9.36 -9.62 1.67
CA THR A 241 -10.06 -8.36 1.90
C THR A 241 -10.62 -7.87 0.57
N ASP A 242 -11.89 -7.46 0.58
CA ASP A 242 -12.54 -6.83 -0.56
C ASP A 242 -12.49 -5.30 -0.44
N ASN A 243 -12.93 -4.63 -1.50
CA ASN A 243 -13.06 -3.18 -1.52
C ASN A 243 -14.12 -2.68 -0.53
N MET A 244 -13.89 -1.47 -0.02
CA MET A 244 -14.88 -0.77 0.80
C MET A 244 -15.73 0.13 -0.09
N HIS A 245 -17.03 0.10 0.18
CA HIS A 245 -18.03 0.84 -0.57
C HIS A 245 -18.70 1.88 0.34
N PRO A 246 -19.10 3.05 -0.19
CA PRO A 246 -19.91 4.01 0.55
C PRO A 246 -21.20 3.39 1.10
N SER A 247 -21.85 2.55 0.29
CA SER A 247 -23.00 1.73 0.68
C SER A 247 -22.88 0.33 0.11
N THR A 248 -23.27 -0.66 0.90
CA THR A 248 -23.39 -2.06 0.46
C THR A 248 -24.82 -2.43 0.07
N ALA A 249 -25.77 -1.47 0.10
CA ALA A 249 -27.15 -1.71 -0.25
C ALA A 249 -27.28 -2.08 -1.74
N ARG A 250 -28.07 -3.11 -2.03
CA ARG A 250 -28.44 -3.50 -3.40
C ARG A 250 -29.94 -3.33 -3.54
N ILE A 251 -30.37 -2.52 -4.49
CA ILE A 251 -31.80 -2.27 -4.72
C ILE A 251 -32.30 -3.30 -5.74
N LEU A 252 -33.21 -4.17 -5.29
CA LEU A 252 -33.88 -5.19 -6.10
C LEU A 252 -35.38 -4.85 -6.12
N SER A 253 -35.89 -4.40 -7.25
CA SER A 253 -37.29 -3.95 -7.39
C SER A 253 -37.86 -4.40 -8.73
N ASP A 254 -39.16 -4.68 -8.81
CA ASP A 254 -39.85 -5.24 -9.98
C ASP A 254 -40.53 -4.17 -10.87
N ASN A 255 -40.18 -2.90 -10.65
CA ASN A 255 -40.69 -1.78 -11.42
C ASN A 255 -40.18 -1.84 -12.88
N GLN A 256 -41.14 -1.77 -13.79
CA GLN A 256 -41.08 -2.16 -15.22
C GLN A 256 -40.16 -1.31 -16.12
N SER A 257 -39.23 -0.55 -15.58
CA SER A 257 -38.12 0.07 -16.30
C SER A 257 -36.86 -0.73 -16.00
N TRP A 258 -36.50 -1.64 -16.90
CA TRP A 258 -35.34 -2.51 -16.84
C TRP A 258 -34.03 -1.77 -16.49
N VAL A 259 -33.73 -1.64 -15.19
CA VAL A 259 -32.39 -1.65 -14.59
C VAL A 259 -32.53 -2.12 -13.13
N VAL A 260 -32.78 -3.41 -12.92
CA VAL A 260 -32.37 -4.05 -11.66
C VAL A 260 -30.92 -4.45 -11.85
N THR A 261 -30.00 -3.57 -11.50
CA THR A 261 -28.58 -3.90 -11.61
C THR A 261 -28.12 -4.81 -10.49
N GLY A 262 -28.78 -4.76 -9.32
CA GLY A 262 -28.27 -5.41 -8.12
C GLY A 262 -26.81 -5.03 -7.83
N HIS A 263 -26.28 -3.95 -8.41
CA HIS A 263 -24.91 -3.50 -8.22
C HIS A 263 -24.85 -2.77 -6.89
N ALA A 264 -23.82 -3.08 -6.09
CA ALA A 264 -23.45 -2.19 -5.00
C ALA A 264 -22.92 -0.88 -5.58
N ASP A 265 -22.81 0.16 -4.76
CA ASP A 265 -22.05 1.35 -5.13
C ASP A 265 -20.66 0.94 -5.62
N MET A 266 -20.03 1.79 -6.44
CA MET A 266 -18.61 1.62 -6.73
C MET A 266 -17.81 1.67 -5.41
N PRO A 267 -16.62 1.05 -5.35
CA PRO A 267 -15.68 1.32 -4.26
C PRO A 267 -15.54 2.82 -4.01
N TYR A 268 -15.13 3.20 -2.80
CA TYR A 268 -14.78 4.60 -2.53
C TYR A 268 -13.89 5.17 -3.65
N ASP A 269 -14.10 6.41 -4.00
CA ASP A 269 -13.41 7.10 -5.10
C ASP A 269 -12.17 7.88 -4.63
N PHE A 270 -11.90 7.87 -3.32
CA PHE A 270 -10.81 8.64 -2.76
C PHE A 270 -10.23 8.02 -1.49
N PHE A 271 -8.89 8.03 -1.39
CA PHE A 271 -8.17 7.41 -0.27
C PHE A 271 -8.55 8.01 1.10
N MET A 272 -8.91 9.29 1.15
CA MET A 272 -9.31 9.93 2.42
C MET A 272 -10.62 9.35 2.95
N SER A 273 -11.56 9.03 2.06
CA SER A 273 -12.81 8.35 2.42
C SER A 273 -12.53 6.90 2.82
N ARG A 274 -11.70 6.19 2.03
CA ARG A 274 -11.34 4.79 2.27
C ARG A 274 -10.56 4.56 3.56
N TYR A 275 -9.60 5.41 3.89
CA TYR A 275 -8.65 5.23 5.00
C TYR A 275 -8.89 6.15 6.18
N LYS A 276 -10.04 6.85 6.26
CA LYS A 276 -10.37 7.73 7.39
C LYS A 276 -10.19 7.04 8.74
N GLU A 277 -10.73 5.82 8.89
CA GLU A 277 -10.61 5.05 10.12
C GLU A 277 -9.16 4.60 10.37
N ALA A 278 -8.41 4.28 9.31
CA ALA A 278 -6.99 3.91 9.44
C ALA A 278 -6.14 5.06 9.99
N TYR A 279 -6.31 6.29 9.47
CA TYR A 279 -5.62 7.48 9.99
C TYR A 279 -6.02 7.79 11.44
N LYS A 280 -7.29 7.60 11.80
CA LYS A 280 -7.74 7.73 13.18
C LYS A 280 -7.06 6.71 14.09
N GLN A 281 -7.08 5.44 13.73
CA GLN A 281 -6.46 4.38 14.53
C GLN A 281 -4.94 4.52 14.62
N GLU A 282 -4.29 4.99 13.56
CA GLU A 282 -2.86 5.34 13.54
C GLU A 282 -2.55 6.44 14.57
N THR A 283 -3.30 7.54 14.52
CA THR A 283 -3.14 8.69 15.44
C THR A 283 -3.31 8.24 16.89
N LEU A 284 -4.39 7.51 17.18
CA LEU A 284 -4.68 7.00 18.51
C LEU A 284 -3.60 6.02 18.99
N ALA A 285 -3.06 5.19 18.09
CA ALA A 285 -1.99 4.27 18.43
C ALA A 285 -0.69 4.99 18.80
N PHE A 286 -0.34 6.07 18.10
CA PHE A 286 0.83 6.85 18.44
C PHE A 286 0.67 7.60 19.76
N VAL A 287 -0.48 8.23 20.00
CA VAL A 287 -0.78 8.88 21.29
C VAL A 287 -0.72 7.87 22.44
N ARG A 288 -1.31 6.68 22.29
CA ARG A 288 -1.20 5.61 23.30
C ARG A 288 0.25 5.20 23.55
N ALA A 289 1.06 5.05 22.51
CA ALA A 289 2.47 4.69 22.64
C ALA A 289 3.27 5.77 23.40
N LEU A 290 2.96 7.04 23.19
CA LEU A 290 3.55 8.15 23.95
C LEU A 290 3.10 8.12 25.43
N ARG A 291 1.79 8.01 25.70
CA ARG A 291 1.24 7.98 27.07
C ARG A 291 1.78 6.83 27.92
N ARG A 292 1.96 5.65 27.30
CA ARG A 292 2.36 4.41 27.99
C ARG A 292 3.86 4.13 27.93
N ASP A 293 4.62 5.03 27.31
CA ASP A 293 6.03 4.83 26.98
C ASP A 293 6.29 3.49 26.22
N GLU A 294 5.35 3.07 25.38
CA GLU A 294 5.49 1.87 24.55
C GLU A 294 6.30 2.20 23.27
N PRO A 295 6.91 1.20 22.61
CA PRO A 295 7.50 1.40 21.28
C PRO A 295 6.47 1.92 20.28
N ALA A 296 6.90 2.78 19.34
CA ALA A 296 6.05 3.21 18.26
C ALA A 296 5.54 2.00 17.44
N PRO A 297 4.23 1.90 17.15
CA PRO A 297 3.64 0.74 16.46
C PRO A 297 4.12 0.60 15.00
N CYS A 298 4.64 1.68 14.43
CA CYS A 298 5.32 1.70 13.15
C CYS A 298 6.58 2.56 13.28
N SER A 299 7.75 1.95 13.38
CA SER A 299 9.00 2.65 13.66
C SER A 299 9.53 3.40 12.42
N GLY A 300 10.42 4.37 12.62
CA GLY A 300 11.17 4.98 11.52
C GLY A 300 11.95 3.97 10.66
N ARG A 301 12.37 2.85 11.26
CA ARG A 301 12.99 1.74 10.53
C ARG A 301 12.03 1.04 9.57
N ASP A 302 10.74 0.95 9.92
CA ASP A 302 9.73 0.40 9.02
C ASP A 302 9.62 1.27 7.75
N GLY A 303 9.58 2.60 7.92
CA GLY A 303 9.61 3.55 6.81
C GLY A 303 10.87 3.43 5.94
N LEU A 304 12.04 3.32 6.57
CA LEU A 304 13.31 3.14 5.85
C LEU A 304 13.31 1.87 4.99
N VAL A 305 12.85 0.74 5.54
CA VAL A 305 12.76 -0.52 4.80
C VAL A 305 11.80 -0.40 3.62
N ALA A 306 10.63 0.21 3.83
CA ALA A 306 9.65 0.44 2.76
C ALA A 306 10.24 1.30 1.63
N LEU A 307 11.00 2.36 1.97
CA LEU A 307 11.69 3.19 0.98
C LEU A 307 12.77 2.42 0.23
N ILE A 308 13.58 1.60 0.91
CA ILE A 308 14.60 0.74 0.27
C ILE A 308 13.93 -0.19 -0.74
N MET A 309 12.79 -0.79 -0.38
CA MET A 309 12.03 -1.64 -1.29
C MET A 309 11.53 -0.85 -2.51
N ALA A 310 11.01 0.36 -2.31
CA ALA A 310 10.54 1.23 -3.38
C ALA A 310 11.67 1.71 -4.31
N ILE A 311 12.87 1.98 -3.77
CA ILE A 311 14.05 2.32 -4.59
C ILE A 311 14.50 1.10 -5.40
N GLY A 312 14.56 -0.09 -4.80
CA GLY A 312 14.89 -1.33 -5.50
C GLY A 312 13.90 -1.65 -6.63
N ALA A 313 12.62 -1.34 -6.44
CA ALA A 313 11.58 -1.40 -7.46
C ALA A 313 11.87 -0.48 -8.65
N GLY A 314 12.28 0.76 -8.39
CA GLY A 314 12.72 1.69 -9.43
C GLY A 314 13.90 1.17 -10.24
N ILE A 315 14.97 0.73 -9.55
CA ILE A 315 16.17 0.16 -10.19
C ILE A 315 15.80 -1.06 -11.05
N SER A 316 14.93 -1.93 -10.54
CA SER A 316 14.49 -3.13 -11.25
C SER A 316 13.74 -2.80 -12.55
N ALA A 317 12.86 -1.79 -12.49
CA ALA A 317 12.11 -1.33 -13.65
C ALA A 317 13.00 -0.69 -14.71
N GLU A 318 14.00 0.09 -14.29
CA GLU A 318 14.95 0.75 -15.20
C GLU A 318 15.91 -0.25 -15.85
N GLU A 319 16.43 -1.20 -15.09
CA GLU A 319 17.45 -2.15 -15.55
C GLU A 319 16.87 -3.45 -16.15
N GLY A 320 15.56 -3.68 -16.01
CA GLY A 320 14.87 -4.86 -16.52
C GLY A 320 15.33 -6.18 -15.89
N ARG A 321 15.75 -6.16 -14.61
CA ARG A 321 16.28 -7.33 -13.90
C ARG A 321 15.79 -7.43 -12.45
N TRP A 322 16.04 -8.59 -11.84
CA TRP A 322 15.90 -8.76 -10.40
C TRP A 322 16.91 -7.89 -9.64
N VAL A 323 16.44 -7.22 -8.59
CA VAL A 323 17.27 -6.40 -7.70
C VAL A 323 17.20 -6.96 -6.29
N ARG A 324 18.36 -7.31 -5.71
CA ARG A 324 18.45 -7.67 -4.29
C ARG A 324 18.44 -6.42 -3.43
N PHE A 325 17.76 -6.45 -2.30
CA PHE A 325 17.70 -5.25 -1.44
C PHE A 325 19.04 -4.88 -0.85
N GLU A 326 19.99 -5.82 -0.73
CA GLU A 326 21.36 -5.51 -0.32
C GLU A 326 22.08 -4.56 -1.27
N GLU A 327 21.72 -4.57 -2.56
CA GLU A 327 22.27 -3.65 -3.57
C GLU A 327 21.88 -2.19 -3.29
N VAL A 328 20.73 -2.00 -2.66
CA VAL A 328 20.18 -0.68 -2.31
C VAL A 328 20.70 -0.19 -0.94
N ARG A 329 21.27 -1.09 -0.12
CA ARG A 329 21.74 -0.81 1.25
C ARG A 329 23.13 -0.15 1.33
N SER A 330 23.84 0.02 0.21
CA SER A 330 25.14 0.73 0.12
C SER A 330 25.06 1.75 -1.02
N PRO A 331 25.71 2.94 -0.95
CA PRO A 331 25.50 3.97 -1.96
C PRO A 331 26.07 3.47 -3.29
N PRO A 332 25.34 3.67 -4.40
CA PRO A 332 25.57 4.91 -5.13
C PRO A 332 24.33 5.45 -5.84
N TYR A 333 24.02 6.74 -5.67
CA TYR A 333 23.48 7.51 -6.79
C TYR A 333 23.74 9.00 -6.57
N LEU A 334 24.61 9.58 -7.39
CA LEU A 334 24.61 11.00 -7.72
C LEU A 334 23.79 11.10 -9.01
N PRO A 335 22.75 11.95 -9.09
CA PRO A 335 22.00 12.10 -10.32
C PRO A 335 22.92 12.66 -11.42
N THR A 336 23.11 11.88 -12.50
CA THR A 336 23.60 12.42 -13.76
C THR A 336 22.56 13.41 -14.32
N PRO A 337 22.99 14.56 -14.89
CA PRO A 337 22.07 15.51 -15.49
C PRO A 337 21.30 14.87 -16.65
N PRO A 338 20.13 15.42 -17.04
CA PRO A 338 19.26 14.79 -18.01
C PRO A 338 19.99 14.56 -19.33
N HIS A 339 20.18 13.29 -19.68
CA HIS A 339 20.56 12.91 -21.03
C HIS A 339 19.42 13.31 -21.96
N THR A 340 19.67 14.28 -22.84
CA THR A 340 18.97 14.35 -24.13
C THR A 340 19.35 13.08 -24.89
N SER A 341 18.56 12.02 -24.78
CA SER A 341 18.78 10.81 -25.58
C SER A 341 18.38 11.08 -27.03
N PRO A 342 19.25 10.80 -28.01
CA PRO A 342 18.83 10.54 -29.37
C PRO A 342 18.08 9.20 -29.39
N HIS A 343 17.00 9.14 -30.19
CA HIS A 343 16.17 7.98 -30.49
C HIS A 343 16.79 6.60 -30.19
N LEU A 344 16.18 5.83 -29.30
CA LEU A 344 16.44 4.39 -29.16
C LEU A 344 16.09 3.67 -30.48
N PRO A 345 16.96 2.79 -31.01
CA PRO A 345 16.60 2.00 -32.18
C PRO A 345 15.57 0.95 -31.79
N VAL A 346 14.48 0.91 -32.56
CA VAL A 346 13.54 -0.21 -32.60
C VAL A 346 14.33 -1.47 -32.96
N LEU A 347 14.34 -2.48 -32.07
CA LEU A 347 14.93 -3.78 -32.37
C LEU A 347 14.17 -4.41 -33.56
N PRO A 348 14.85 -4.88 -34.63
CA PRO A 348 14.19 -5.56 -35.71
C PRO A 348 13.70 -6.94 -35.25
N ILE A 349 12.42 -7.22 -35.52
CA ILE A 349 11.86 -8.56 -35.41
C ILE A 349 12.60 -9.44 -36.42
N SER A 350 13.33 -10.46 -35.93
CA SER A 350 14.05 -11.41 -36.77
C SER A 350 13.06 -12.32 -37.52
N PRO A 351 13.12 -12.44 -38.86
CA PRO A 351 12.11 -13.16 -39.64
C PRO A 351 12.47 -14.64 -39.84
N HIS A 352 12.87 -15.38 -38.80
CA HIS A 352 13.09 -16.84 -38.94
C HIS A 352 12.70 -17.61 -37.67
N LEU A 353 11.44 -18.01 -37.60
CA LEU A 353 10.98 -19.14 -36.80
C LEU A 353 10.33 -20.16 -37.76
N PRO A 354 10.55 -21.47 -37.57
CA PRO A 354 10.09 -22.50 -38.51
C PRO A 354 8.56 -22.62 -38.51
N THR A 355 7.98 -22.69 -39.70
CA THR A 355 6.55 -22.90 -39.94
C THR A 355 6.10 -24.28 -39.42
N PRO A 356 4.99 -24.39 -38.68
CA PRO A 356 4.40 -25.69 -38.33
C PRO A 356 3.70 -26.31 -39.55
N PRO A 357 3.66 -27.64 -39.68
CA PRO A 357 3.08 -28.30 -40.84
C PRO A 357 1.56 -28.10 -40.89
N HIS A 358 1.07 -27.68 -42.06
CA HIS A 358 -0.34 -27.61 -42.39
C HIS A 358 -0.99 -28.99 -42.32
N THR A 359 -2.00 -29.16 -41.48
CA THR A 359 -3.29 -29.82 -41.81
C THR A 359 -4.20 -29.82 -40.58
N SER A 360 -5.30 -29.08 -40.64
CA SER A 360 -6.67 -29.56 -40.32
C SER A 360 -7.64 -28.39 -40.14
N ARG A 361 -8.51 -28.25 -41.15
CA ARG A 361 -9.90 -27.75 -41.16
C ARG A 361 -10.39 -26.98 -39.92
N TYR A 362 -10.59 -25.67 -40.08
CA TYR A 362 -11.64 -24.93 -39.37
C TYR A 362 -12.81 -24.68 -40.33
N LEU A 363 -14.00 -25.11 -39.93
CA LEU A 363 -15.29 -24.84 -40.59
C LEU A 363 -15.68 -23.36 -40.39
N PRO A 364 -16.20 -22.66 -41.41
CA PRO A 364 -16.74 -21.32 -41.22
C PRO A 364 -18.12 -21.39 -40.53
N ILE A 365 -18.30 -20.56 -39.51
CA ILE A 365 -19.59 -20.34 -38.85
C ILE A 365 -20.41 -19.38 -39.73
N SER A 366 -21.54 -19.85 -40.27
CA SER A 366 -22.51 -19.02 -41.00
C SER A 366 -23.32 -18.12 -40.06
N PRO A 367 -23.78 -16.94 -40.51
CA PRO A 367 -24.62 -16.06 -39.71
C PRO A 367 -26.05 -16.61 -39.66
N VAL A 368 -26.61 -16.76 -38.46
CA VAL A 368 -28.02 -17.17 -38.28
C VAL A 368 -28.91 -15.92 -38.27
N ALA A 369 -29.87 -15.92 -39.19
CA ALA A 369 -30.91 -14.92 -39.36
C ALA A 369 -31.96 -14.96 -38.24
N ASP A 370 -32.58 -13.79 -38.00
CA ASP A 370 -33.74 -13.57 -37.14
C ASP A 370 -34.81 -14.65 -37.32
N ARG A 371 -35.13 -15.35 -36.21
CA ARG A 371 -36.38 -16.08 -36.07
C ARG A 371 -37.01 -15.82 -34.71
N ALA A 372 -38.24 -15.36 -34.77
CA ALA A 372 -39.14 -15.07 -33.65
C ALA A 372 -39.26 -16.24 -32.67
N VAL A 373 -39.28 -15.90 -31.37
CA VAL A 373 -39.49 -16.83 -30.25
C VAL A 373 -40.99 -16.99 -30.00
N PRO A 374 -41.55 -18.22 -29.93
CA PRO A 374 -42.91 -18.43 -29.45
C PRO A 374 -42.95 -18.55 -27.91
N ALA A 375 -44.01 -18.03 -27.31
CA ALA A 375 -44.27 -17.99 -25.86
C ALA A 375 -44.42 -19.39 -25.21
N PRO A 376 -44.16 -19.55 -23.89
CA PRO A 376 -44.24 -20.86 -23.24
C PRO A 376 -45.65 -21.16 -22.70
N ALA A 377 -46.05 -22.42 -22.77
CA ALA A 377 -47.20 -22.99 -22.07
C ALA A 377 -46.73 -24.00 -20.99
N PRO A 378 -47.54 -24.29 -19.95
CA PRO A 378 -47.04 -24.63 -18.62
C PRO A 378 -47.03 -26.13 -18.26
N GLY A 379 -46.07 -26.51 -17.39
CA GLY A 379 -46.21 -27.53 -16.34
C GLY A 379 -45.91 -28.99 -16.68
N ALA A 380 -44.93 -29.59 -15.98
CA ALA A 380 -45.01 -30.97 -15.44
C ALA A 380 -43.85 -31.34 -14.49
N ALA A 381 -44.24 -31.63 -13.25
CA ALA A 381 -43.69 -32.48 -12.19
C ALA A 381 -42.27 -33.11 -12.30
N ALA A 382 -41.50 -32.93 -11.22
CA ALA A 382 -40.30 -33.67 -10.87
C ALA A 382 -40.60 -35.05 -10.24
N ARG A 383 -39.81 -36.07 -10.60
CA ARG A 383 -39.66 -37.33 -9.84
C ARG A 383 -38.19 -37.74 -9.73
N GLY A 384 -37.72 -37.76 -8.47
CA GLY A 384 -36.94 -38.84 -7.84
C GLY A 384 -35.57 -39.26 -8.39
N HIS A 385 -34.51 -38.96 -7.63
CA HIS A 385 -33.29 -39.79 -7.62
C HIS A 385 -32.93 -40.22 -6.19
N ARG A 386 -32.78 -41.53 -6.00
CA ARG A 386 -32.17 -42.16 -4.82
C ARG A 386 -30.71 -42.49 -5.08
N ARG A 387 -29.93 -42.25 -4.02
CA ARG A 387 -28.62 -42.79 -3.57
C ARG A 387 -27.98 -43.94 -4.35
N HIS A 388 -26.65 -43.87 -4.46
CA HIS A 388 -25.75 -45.00 -4.20
C HIS A 388 -24.44 -44.51 -3.57
N GLU A 389 -24.08 -45.14 -2.44
CA GLU A 389 -22.79 -45.07 -1.76
C GLU A 389 -21.78 -46.00 -2.44
N GLY A 390 -20.49 -45.67 -2.35
CA GLY A 390 -19.37 -46.51 -2.78
C GLY A 390 -18.07 -46.10 -2.07
N VAL A 391 -17.57 -47.01 -1.23
CA VAL A 391 -16.39 -46.90 -0.36
C VAL A 391 -15.11 -47.37 -1.09
N GLY A 392 -13.95 -46.82 -0.71
CA GLY A 392 -12.60 -47.36 -0.93
C GLY A 392 -11.60 -46.22 -1.21
N GLY A 393 -10.44 -46.05 -0.57
CA GLY A 393 -9.59 -46.92 0.25
C GLY A 393 -8.14 -46.75 -0.23
N GLY A 394 -7.19 -46.38 0.65
CA GLY A 394 -5.77 -46.70 0.48
C GLY A 394 -4.75 -45.56 0.23
N GLY A 395 -4.13 -45.08 1.33
CA GLY A 395 -2.67 -45.00 1.58
C GLY A 395 -1.68 -44.34 0.59
N ARG A 396 -0.84 -43.43 1.13
CA ARG A 396 0.64 -43.55 1.19
C ARG A 396 1.26 -42.29 1.82
N ASP A 397 1.99 -42.49 2.92
CA ASP A 397 2.87 -41.51 3.55
C ASP A 397 4.31 -42.06 3.58
N GLY A 398 5.29 -41.15 3.60
CA GLY A 398 6.66 -41.45 4.00
C GLY A 398 7.71 -41.54 2.89
N ARG A 399 8.36 -40.40 2.57
CA ARG A 399 9.83 -40.22 2.40
C ARG A 399 10.18 -38.85 1.80
N ARG A 400 10.10 -37.77 2.57
CA ARG A 400 10.78 -36.46 2.27
C ARG A 400 11.09 -35.64 3.53
N ARG A 401 11.86 -36.19 4.49
CA ARG A 401 12.22 -35.47 5.73
C ARG A 401 13.69 -35.57 6.17
N ARG A 402 14.66 -35.65 5.24
CA ARG A 402 16.09 -35.70 5.62
C ARG A 402 17.03 -34.78 4.84
N ARG A 403 16.56 -33.62 4.37
CA ARG A 403 17.45 -32.61 3.74
C ARG A 403 17.28 -31.16 4.26
N LEU A 404 16.45 -30.93 5.29
CA LEU A 404 16.15 -29.58 5.78
C LEU A 404 17.04 -29.12 6.95
N ASP A 405 17.65 -30.03 7.72
CA ASP A 405 18.24 -29.65 9.02
C ASP A 405 19.66 -29.07 8.95
N GLN A 406 20.35 -29.13 7.80
CA GLN A 406 21.75 -28.67 7.70
C GLN A 406 21.93 -27.24 7.15
N HIS A 407 20.85 -26.56 6.74
CA HIS A 407 20.92 -25.16 6.27
C HIS A 407 20.51 -24.12 7.33
N HIS A 408 20.05 -24.57 8.50
CA HIS A 408 19.48 -23.73 9.55
C HIS A 408 20.52 -22.95 10.39
N ALA A 409 21.82 -23.18 10.23
CA ALA A 409 22.82 -22.68 11.17
C ALA A 409 23.69 -21.49 10.69
N ARG A 410 23.45 -20.89 9.50
CA ARG A 410 24.33 -19.81 8.98
C ARG A 410 23.66 -18.57 8.39
N ILE A 411 22.34 -18.40 8.51
CA ILE A 411 21.62 -17.26 7.89
C ILE A 411 20.86 -16.41 8.94
N GLY A 412 21.01 -16.71 10.24
CA GLY A 412 20.38 -15.94 11.33
C GLY A 412 21.11 -14.67 11.77
N HIS A 413 22.32 -14.39 11.26
CA HIS A 413 23.17 -13.31 11.79
C HIS A 413 23.05 -11.95 11.08
N ALA A 414 22.35 -11.85 9.95
CA ALA A 414 22.28 -10.62 9.15
C ALA A 414 21.02 -9.75 9.38
N VAL A 415 20.15 -10.13 10.33
CA VAL A 415 18.93 -9.37 10.68
C VAL A 415 18.96 -8.88 12.15
N GLY A 416 19.90 -9.38 12.96
CA GLY A 416 20.01 -9.07 14.39
C GLY A 416 20.86 -7.84 14.75
N GLU A 417 21.62 -7.28 13.81
CA GLU A 417 22.46 -6.09 14.06
C GLU A 417 22.04 -4.90 13.18
N ILE A 418 20.87 -4.35 13.48
CA ILE A 418 20.47 -2.99 13.07
C ILE A 418 19.68 -2.39 14.23
#